data_AF-A0AA40H8U9-F1
#
_entry.id   AF-A0AA40H8U9-F1
#
_cell.length_a   1.000
_cell.length_b   1.000
_cell.length_c   1.000
_cell.angle_alpha   90.00
_cell.angle_beta   90.00
_cell.angle_gamma   90.00
#
_symmetry.space_group_name_H-M   'P 1'
#
loop_
_entity.id
_entity.type
_entity.pdbx_description
1 polymer ?
#
loop_
_entity_poly.entity_id
_entity_poly.type
_entity_poly.pdbx_seq_one_letter_code
_entity_poly.pdbx_strand_id
1 'polypeptide(L)'
;AFLDLIGPNEINGVWKGPTTLPCAYVPVKDFVQQTLMWSVVHDQSSGTIFRRDGSGDHVLLSEYRGRVSVLKDTPGNVSLHILNLEVSDRGTYTCQVTWRASNNSLIAKEITIKVEVVKVAVTKPVIRAGELGLTVPAGARTSLTCVASGSPPI
;
A
#
# COMPACT_ATOMS: atom_id res chain seq x y z
N ALA A 1 -17.68 -22.89 6.41
CA ALA A 1 -16.43 -22.15 6.10
C ALA A 1 -16.84 -20.78 5.60
N PHE A 2 -16.49 -19.71 6.30
CA PHE A 2 -16.92 -18.35 5.96
C PHE A 2 -15.84 -17.66 5.13
N LEU A 3 -16.25 -17.08 4.00
CA LEU A 3 -15.46 -16.08 3.28
C LEU A 3 -15.59 -14.78 4.08
N ASP A 4 -14.61 -14.49 4.92
CA ASP A 4 -14.50 -13.19 5.57
C ASP A 4 -13.16 -12.55 5.20
N LEU A 5 -13.21 -11.24 4.98
CA LEU A 5 -12.04 -10.43 4.73
C LEU A 5 -11.45 -9.98 6.06
N ILE A 6 -10.13 -9.96 6.13
CA ILE A 6 -9.33 -9.64 7.29
C ILE A 6 -8.47 -8.44 6.94
N GLY A 7 -8.56 -7.41 7.77
CA GLY A 7 -7.75 -6.20 7.67
C GLY A 7 -7.96 -5.33 8.91
N PRO A 8 -7.09 -4.34 9.14
CA PRO A 8 -7.26 -3.38 10.23
C PRO A 8 -8.37 -2.36 9.89
N ASN A 9 -8.97 -1.77 10.91
CA ASN A 9 -9.94 -0.68 10.73
C ASN A 9 -9.24 0.66 10.38
N GLU A 10 -7.98 0.83 10.79
CA GLU A 10 -7.22 2.07 10.61
C GLU A 10 -5.72 1.78 10.46
N ILE A 11 -5.03 2.58 9.64
CA ILE A 11 -3.57 2.56 9.48
C ILE A 11 -3.01 3.99 9.37
N ASN A 12 -1.75 4.16 9.77
CA ASN A 12 -0.99 5.38 9.55
C ASN A 12 0.03 5.16 8.42
N GLY A 13 -0.08 5.92 7.35
CA GLY A 13 0.91 5.96 6.26
C GLY A 13 1.83 7.18 6.39
N VAL A 14 3.11 7.00 6.09
CA VAL A 14 4.10 8.10 6.13
C VAL A 14 4.04 8.88 4.82
N TRP A 15 3.93 10.21 4.90
CA TRP A 15 3.90 11.09 3.73
C TRP A 15 5.14 10.90 2.84
N LYS A 16 4.91 10.81 1.52
CA LYS A 16 5.87 10.45 0.45
C LYS A 16 6.46 9.04 0.55
N GLY A 17 6.09 8.26 1.56
CA GLY A 17 6.49 6.87 1.71
C GLY A 17 5.57 5.90 0.97
N PRO A 18 5.98 4.62 0.85
CA PRO A 18 5.08 3.55 0.46
C PRO A 18 4.14 3.20 1.63
N THR A 19 2.94 2.72 1.32
CA THR A 19 1.98 2.21 2.30
C THR A 19 1.24 1.01 1.72
N THR A 20 0.94 0.04 2.56
CA THR A 20 0.17 -1.15 2.17
C THR A 20 -1.11 -1.19 3.00
N LEU A 21 -2.25 -1.27 2.32
CA LEU A 21 -3.57 -1.40 2.93
C LEU A 21 -3.89 -2.89 3.03
N PRO A 22 -3.82 -3.50 4.24
CA PRO A 22 -3.93 -4.94 4.37
C PRO A 22 -5.37 -5.39 4.13
N CYS A 23 -5.56 -6.28 3.16
CA CYS A 23 -6.84 -6.95 2.92
C CYS A 23 -6.54 -8.39 2.49
N ALA A 24 -7.00 -9.35 3.27
CA ALA A 24 -6.73 -10.75 3.01
C ALA A 24 -7.94 -11.64 3.34
N TYR A 25 -8.00 -12.81 2.74
CA TYR A 25 -8.95 -13.86 3.07
C TYR A 25 -8.26 -15.22 2.97
N VAL A 26 -8.86 -16.24 3.59
CA VAL A 26 -8.41 -17.62 3.45
C VAL A 26 -9.08 -18.22 2.21
N PRO A 27 -8.33 -18.63 1.16
CA PRO A 27 -8.93 -19.24 -0.02
C PRO A 27 -9.70 -20.53 0.32
N VAL A 28 -10.90 -20.67 -0.23
CA VAL A 28 -11.75 -21.85 -0.05
C VAL A 28 -11.96 -22.50 -1.41
N LYS A 29 -11.79 -23.83 -1.48
CA LYS A 29 -11.78 -24.60 -2.74
C LYS A 29 -13.01 -24.38 -3.64
N ASP A 30 -14.19 -24.20 -3.04
CA ASP A 30 -15.45 -24.05 -3.78
C ASP A 30 -15.77 -22.61 -4.19
N PHE A 31 -14.83 -21.68 -3.96
CA PHE A 31 -14.99 -20.26 -4.24
C PHE A 31 -13.86 -19.75 -5.13
N VAL A 32 -14.25 -19.27 -6.32
CA VAL A 32 -13.31 -18.69 -7.28
C VAL A 32 -13.46 -17.18 -7.28
N GLN A 33 -12.39 -16.45 -6.93
CA GLN A 33 -12.38 -14.99 -7.01
C GLN A 33 -12.69 -14.53 -8.44
N GLN A 34 -13.70 -13.69 -8.60
CA GLN A 34 -14.10 -13.09 -9.87
C GLN A 34 -13.56 -11.67 -10.01
N THR A 35 -13.75 -10.86 -8.95
CA THR A 35 -13.40 -9.44 -8.97
C THR A 35 -12.80 -9.02 -7.64
N LEU A 36 -11.77 -8.18 -7.72
CA LEU A 36 -11.27 -7.38 -6.61
C LEU A 36 -11.47 -5.91 -6.96
N MET A 37 -11.97 -5.13 -6.02
CA MET A 37 -12.17 -3.71 -6.16
C MET A 37 -11.66 -2.99 -4.92
N TRP A 38 -10.87 -1.94 -5.14
CA TRP A 38 -10.51 -0.96 -4.14
C TRP A 38 -11.13 0.37 -4.50
N SER A 39 -11.93 0.92 -3.59
CA SER A 39 -12.48 2.26 -3.70
C SER A 39 -12.06 3.11 -2.53
N VAL A 40 -12.22 4.42 -2.67
CA VAL A 40 -11.87 5.38 -1.63
C VAL A 40 -12.92 6.48 -1.54
N VAL A 41 -13.11 6.97 -0.33
CA VAL A 41 -13.89 8.16 0.00
C VAL A 41 -12.97 9.12 0.75
N HIS A 42 -12.73 10.27 0.12
CA HIS A 42 -12.05 11.44 0.67
C HIS A 42 -13.09 12.53 0.97
N ASP A 43 -12.67 13.62 1.63
CA ASP A 43 -13.57 14.73 1.99
C ASP A 43 -14.22 15.41 0.77
N GLN A 44 -13.57 15.38 -0.40
CA GLN A 44 -13.99 16.09 -1.62
C GLN A 44 -14.18 15.20 -2.85
N SER A 45 -13.81 13.92 -2.77
CA SER A 45 -13.88 12.99 -3.89
C SER A 45 -14.11 11.57 -3.42
N SER A 46 -14.74 10.76 -4.27
CA SER A 46 -14.82 9.33 -4.09
C SER A 46 -14.69 8.64 -5.44
N GLY A 47 -14.20 7.41 -5.43
CA GLY A 47 -14.08 6.66 -6.67
C GLY A 47 -13.43 5.30 -6.50
N THR A 48 -13.44 4.53 -7.58
CA THR A 48 -12.73 3.25 -7.62
C THR A 48 -11.29 3.51 -8.01
N ILE A 49 -10.35 3.13 -7.16
CA ILE A 49 -8.92 3.27 -7.42
C ILE A 49 -8.47 2.16 -8.36
N PHE A 50 -8.75 0.92 -7.96
CA PHE A 50 -8.20 -0.28 -8.58
C PHE A 50 -9.30 -1.32 -8.77
N ARG A 51 -9.32 -1.95 -9.93
CA ARG A 51 -10.17 -3.11 -10.23
C ARG A 51 -9.33 -4.21 -10.86
N ARG A 52 -9.48 -5.43 -10.36
CA ARG A 52 -8.93 -6.64 -10.98
C ARG A 52 -10.08 -7.59 -11.31
N ASP A 53 -10.14 -7.97 -12.57
CA ASP A 53 -11.13 -8.92 -13.12
C ASP A 53 -10.47 -9.83 -14.16
N GLY A 54 -11.25 -10.62 -14.90
CA GLY A 54 -10.74 -11.55 -15.92
C GLY A 54 -9.94 -10.89 -17.06
N SER A 55 -10.02 -9.57 -17.23
CA SER A 55 -9.23 -8.82 -18.21
C SER A 55 -7.90 -8.28 -17.67
N GLY A 56 -7.65 -8.40 -16.37
CA GLY A 56 -6.43 -7.96 -15.70
C GLY A 56 -6.66 -6.82 -14.70
N ASP A 57 -5.64 -6.00 -14.53
CA ASP A 57 -5.57 -4.95 -13.50
C ASP A 57 -5.84 -3.58 -14.14
N HIS A 58 -6.74 -2.81 -13.53
CA HIS A 58 -7.18 -1.51 -14.03
C HIS A 58 -7.07 -0.46 -12.92
N VAL A 59 -6.39 0.64 -13.20
CA VAL A 59 -6.34 1.82 -12.32
C VAL A 59 -7.24 2.91 -12.91
N LEU A 60 -8.37 3.16 -12.24
CA LEU A 60 -9.47 3.95 -12.80
C LEU A 60 -9.36 5.43 -12.45
N LEU A 61 -8.91 5.76 -11.23
CA LEU A 61 -8.63 7.13 -10.80
C LEU A 61 -7.24 7.58 -11.28
N SER A 62 -7.16 8.77 -11.89
CA SER A 62 -5.96 9.26 -12.57
C SER A 62 -4.83 9.59 -11.58
N GLU A 63 -5.16 10.11 -10.41
CA GLU A 63 -4.25 10.48 -9.32
C GLU A 63 -3.53 9.28 -8.69
N TYR A 64 -4.06 8.07 -8.91
CA TYR A 64 -3.47 6.81 -8.44
C TYR A 64 -2.67 6.05 -9.52
N ARG A 65 -2.72 6.51 -10.79
CA ARG A 65 -2.00 5.85 -11.90
C ARG A 65 -0.51 5.85 -11.66
N GLY A 66 0.12 4.69 -11.84
CA GLY A 66 1.56 4.49 -11.61
C GLY A 66 1.98 4.48 -10.14
N ARG A 67 1.05 4.67 -9.19
CA ARG A 67 1.33 4.62 -7.75
C ARG A 67 0.74 3.40 -7.06
N VAL A 68 -0.29 2.77 -7.63
CA VAL A 68 -1.00 1.65 -6.98
C VAL A 68 -0.76 0.30 -7.64
N SER A 69 -0.73 -0.75 -6.82
CA SER A 69 -0.65 -2.13 -7.29
C SER A 69 -1.18 -3.11 -6.25
N VAL A 70 -1.54 -4.32 -6.68
CA VAL A 70 -1.88 -5.45 -5.81
C VAL A 70 -0.99 -6.63 -6.23
N LEU A 71 -0.29 -7.26 -5.29
CA LEU A 71 0.57 -8.41 -5.59
C LEU A 71 -0.28 -9.60 -6.10
N LYS A 72 0.31 -10.43 -6.97
CA LYS A 72 -0.35 -11.60 -7.57
C LYS A 72 0.14 -12.94 -7.01
N ASP A 73 1.30 -12.93 -6.36
CA ASP A 73 2.02 -14.16 -6.01
C ASP A 73 1.52 -14.84 -4.73
N THR A 74 0.56 -14.22 -4.04
CA THR A 74 0.05 -14.71 -2.75
C THR A 74 -1.47 -14.86 -2.80
N PRO A 75 -2.00 -16.06 -3.10
CA PRO A 75 -3.43 -16.33 -3.08
C PRO A 75 -4.06 -15.91 -1.75
N GLY A 76 -5.22 -15.25 -1.81
CA GLY A 76 -5.92 -14.74 -0.63
C GLY A 76 -5.42 -13.39 -0.13
N ASN A 77 -4.23 -12.93 -0.53
CA ASN A 77 -3.76 -11.57 -0.23
C ASN A 77 -4.14 -10.62 -1.38
N VAL A 78 -4.99 -9.65 -1.07
CA VAL A 78 -5.50 -8.65 -2.02
C VAL A 78 -5.20 -7.23 -1.55
N SER A 79 -4.14 -7.08 -0.76
CA SER A 79 -3.70 -5.81 -0.19
C SER A 79 -3.31 -4.81 -1.28
N LEU A 80 -3.73 -3.55 -1.12
CA LEU A 80 -3.37 -2.45 -2.02
C LEU A 80 -2.06 -1.82 -1.58
N HIS A 81 -1.07 -1.81 -2.46
CA HIS A 81 0.16 -1.06 -2.28
C HIS A 81 0.00 0.30 -2.93
N ILE A 82 0.25 1.37 -2.18
CA ILE A 82 0.29 2.75 -2.65
C ILE A 82 1.72 3.27 -2.47
N LEU A 83 2.33 3.73 -3.55
CA LEU A 83 3.62 4.39 -3.58
C LEU A 83 3.44 5.91 -3.47
N ASN A 84 4.43 6.59 -2.89
CA ASN A 84 4.47 8.05 -2.79
C ASN A 84 3.16 8.61 -2.22
N LEU A 85 2.79 8.19 -1.01
CA LEU A 85 1.54 8.59 -0.36
C LEU A 85 1.46 10.12 -0.23
N GLU A 86 0.35 10.71 -0.66
CA GLU A 86 0.07 12.14 -0.55
C GLU A 86 -0.88 12.45 0.60
N VAL A 87 -0.85 13.68 1.11
CA VAL A 87 -1.78 14.11 2.17
C VAL A 87 -3.24 14.01 1.71
N SER A 88 -3.50 14.24 0.42
CA SER A 88 -4.82 14.09 -0.21
C SER A 88 -5.28 12.63 -0.28
N ASP A 89 -4.38 11.66 -0.15
CA ASP A 89 -4.75 10.24 -0.13
C ASP A 89 -5.39 9.85 1.24
N ARG A 90 -5.41 10.75 2.24
CA ARG A 90 -6.15 10.52 3.49
C ARG A 90 -7.62 10.24 3.18
N GLY A 91 -8.17 9.16 3.73
CA GLY A 91 -9.58 8.83 3.52
C GLY A 91 -9.96 7.45 4.04
N THR A 92 -11.18 7.03 3.71
CA THR A 92 -11.66 5.67 4.00
C THR A 92 -11.62 4.84 2.73
N TYR A 93 -10.85 3.76 2.77
CA TYR A 93 -10.68 2.83 1.66
C TYR A 93 -11.54 1.59 1.88
N THR A 94 -12.18 1.12 0.82
CA THR A 94 -12.98 -0.11 0.86
C THR A 94 -12.33 -1.15 -0.02
N CYS A 95 -12.01 -2.31 0.57
CA CYS A 95 -11.61 -3.50 -0.14
C CYS A 95 -12.84 -4.37 -0.34
N GLN A 96 -13.26 -4.58 -1.58
CA GLN A 96 -14.37 -5.47 -1.91
C GLN A 96 -13.88 -6.61 -2.79
N VAL A 97 -14.23 -7.84 -2.43
CA VAL A 97 -13.92 -9.04 -3.21
C VAL A 97 -15.21 -9.78 -3.51
N THR A 98 -15.36 -10.21 -4.76
CA THR A 98 -16.49 -11.00 -5.22
C THR A 98 -15.99 -12.38 -5.64
N TRP A 99 -16.58 -13.43 -5.09
CA TRP A 99 -16.34 -14.82 -5.46
C TRP A 99 -17.55 -15.44 -6.13
N ARG A 100 -17.29 -16.41 -7.01
CA ARG A 100 -18.29 -17.33 -7.56
C ARG A 100 -18.21 -18.66 -6.80
N ALA A 101 -19.33 -19.07 -6.21
CA ALA A 101 -19.50 -20.36 -5.58
C ALA A 101 -19.74 -21.47 -6.63
N SER A 102 -19.57 -22.73 -6.22
CA SER A 102 -19.83 -23.91 -7.07
C SER A 102 -21.25 -23.99 -7.64
N ASN A 103 -22.25 -23.47 -6.92
CA ASN A 103 -23.65 -23.35 -7.39
C ASN A 103 -23.88 -22.14 -8.32
N ASN A 104 -22.80 -21.52 -8.80
CA ASN A 104 -22.80 -20.32 -9.65
C ASN A 104 -23.35 -19.04 -8.98
N SER A 105 -23.63 -19.05 -7.67
CA SER A 105 -23.98 -17.83 -6.93
C SER A 105 -22.76 -16.92 -6.76
N LEU A 106 -23.00 -15.61 -6.69
CA LEU A 106 -21.98 -14.61 -6.41
C LEU A 106 -22.08 -14.18 -4.94
N ILE A 107 -20.94 -14.18 -4.25
CA ILE A 107 -20.80 -13.67 -2.90
C ILE A 107 -19.83 -12.52 -2.94
N ALA A 108 -20.24 -11.35 -2.43
CA ALA A 108 -19.37 -10.21 -2.24
C ALA A 108 -19.17 -9.96 -0.74
N LYS A 109 -17.93 -9.64 -0.36
CA LYS A 109 -17.59 -9.16 0.98
C LYS A 109 -16.75 -7.92 0.85
N GLU A 110 -16.83 -7.07 1.87
CA GLU A 110 -16.01 -5.87 1.95
C GLU A 110 -15.53 -5.60 3.37
N ILE A 111 -14.40 -4.89 3.47
CA ILE A 111 -13.91 -4.26 4.69
C ILE A 111 -13.51 -2.82 4.39
N THR A 112 -13.55 -1.98 5.41
CA THR A 112 -13.15 -0.58 5.33
C THR A 112 -11.90 -0.33 6.17
N ILE A 113 -11.00 0.49 5.65
CA ILE A 113 -9.74 0.86 6.28
C ILE A 113 -9.60 2.37 6.22
N LYS A 114 -9.54 3.01 7.38
CA LYS A 114 -9.23 4.42 7.49
C LYS A 114 -7.72 4.63 7.34
N VAL A 115 -7.31 5.49 6.43
CA VAL A 115 -5.90 5.82 6.20
C VAL A 115 -5.64 7.24 6.66
N GLU A 116 -4.78 7.37 7.66
CA GLU A 116 -4.23 8.65 8.08
C GLU A 116 -2.84 8.84 7.51
N VAL A 117 -2.53 10.07 7.10
CA VAL A 117 -1.22 10.43 6.54
C VAL A 117 -0.47 11.26 7.58
N VAL A 118 0.66 10.72 8.04
CA VAL A 118 1.52 11.33 9.06
C VAL A 118 2.84 11.81 8.47
N LYS A 119 3.37 12.91 9.01
CA LYS A 119 4.72 13.41 8.68
C LYS A 119 5.68 13.00 9.79
N VAL A 120 6.87 12.58 9.42
CA VAL A 120 7.92 12.19 10.38
C VAL A 120 8.97 13.29 10.44
N ALA A 121 9.41 13.62 11.65
CA ALA A 121 10.40 14.67 11.90
C ALA A 121 11.70 14.37 11.13
N VAL A 122 12.29 15.44 10.56
CA VAL A 122 13.57 15.35 9.89
C VAL A 122 14.68 15.19 10.92
N THR A 123 15.49 14.15 10.77
CA THR A 123 16.69 13.96 11.59
C THR A 123 17.82 14.82 11.05
N LYS A 124 18.63 15.37 11.95
CA LYS A 124 19.90 16.00 11.56
C LYS A 124 20.75 14.97 10.78
N PRO A 125 21.42 15.38 9.69
CA PRO A 125 22.28 14.48 8.94
C PRO A 125 23.42 13.97 9.83
N VAL A 126 23.65 12.65 9.79
CA VAL A 126 24.76 11.99 10.49
C VAL A 126 25.75 11.49 9.45
N ILE A 127 27.01 11.86 9.62
CA ILE A 127 28.11 11.33 8.81
C ILE A 127 28.51 9.97 9.37
N ARG A 128 28.47 8.94 8.52
CA ARG A 128 28.97 7.60 8.78
C ARG A 128 30.31 7.42 8.08
N ALA A 129 31.29 6.94 8.83
CA ALA A 129 32.57 6.57 8.28
C ALA A 129 32.44 5.35 7.35
N GLY A 130 33.24 5.33 6.29
CA GLY A 130 33.51 4.12 5.52
C GLY A 130 34.39 3.14 6.30
N GLU A 131 34.85 2.08 5.62
CA GLU A 131 35.59 0.97 6.24
C GLU A 131 36.85 1.42 7.00
N LEU A 132 37.54 2.46 6.53
CA LEU A 132 38.76 2.99 7.15
C LEU A 132 38.50 3.90 8.37
N GLY A 133 37.24 4.10 8.76
CA GLY A 133 36.89 4.95 9.91
C GLY A 133 36.99 6.46 9.62
N LEU A 134 37.05 7.26 10.69
CA LEU A 134 37.08 8.73 10.63
C LEU A 134 38.51 9.31 10.58
N THR A 135 39.51 8.49 10.86
CA THR A 135 40.92 8.90 10.93
C THR A 135 41.73 8.05 9.97
N VAL A 136 42.33 8.68 8.94
CA VAL A 136 43.08 7.96 7.90
C VAL A 136 44.45 8.61 7.64
N PRO A 137 45.47 7.85 7.23
CA PRO A 137 46.80 8.37 6.89
C PRO A 137 46.77 9.37 5.73
N ALA A 138 47.76 10.26 5.68
CA ALA A 138 47.94 11.16 4.55
C ALA A 138 48.17 10.37 3.24
N GLY A 139 47.46 10.76 2.18
CA GLY A 139 47.48 10.06 0.89
C GLY A 139 46.50 8.88 0.77
N ALA A 140 45.85 8.47 1.87
CA ALA A 140 44.78 7.47 1.81
C ALA A 140 43.48 8.06 1.23
N ARG A 141 42.71 7.22 0.55
CA ARG A 141 41.36 7.55 0.09
C ARG A 141 40.33 6.86 0.99
N THR A 142 39.38 7.64 1.50
CA THR A 142 38.25 7.12 2.27
C THR A 142 36.94 7.66 1.71
N SER A 143 35.83 7.01 2.05
CA SER A 143 34.47 7.44 1.71
C SER A 143 33.72 7.74 3.00
N LEU A 144 32.88 8.76 2.96
CA LEU A 144 31.96 9.12 4.03
C LEU A 144 30.55 9.11 3.48
N THR A 145 29.60 8.62 4.28
CA THR A 145 28.18 8.61 3.90
C THR A 145 27.41 9.57 4.78
N CYS A 146 26.67 10.50 4.19
CA CYS A 146 25.74 11.34 4.91
C CYS A 146 24.36 10.69 4.89
N VAL A 147 23.78 10.44 6.06
CA VAL A 147 22.44 9.82 6.19
C VAL A 147 21.52 10.74 6.95
N ALA A 148 20.36 11.04 6.38
CA ALA A 148 19.25 11.72 7.02
C ALA A 148 17.94 10.97 6.73
N SER A 149 16.95 11.13 7.59
CA SER A 149 15.63 10.52 7.49
C SER A 149 14.55 11.51 7.88
N GLY A 150 13.30 11.23 7.49
CA GLY A 150 12.15 12.09 7.75
C GLY A 150 11.38 12.41 6.48
N SER A 151 10.25 13.09 6.62
CA SER A 151 9.45 13.52 5.47
C SER A 151 10.11 14.74 4.78
N PRO A 152 10.03 14.87 3.44
CA PRO A 152 10.59 16.02 2.72
C PRO A 152 10.04 17.37 3.22
N PRO A 153 10.83 18.45 3.22
CA PRO A 153 10.31 19.80 3.49
C PRO A 153 9.35 20.25 2.37
N ILE A 154 8.46 21.21 2.70
CA ILE A 154 7.50 21.84 1.77
C ILE A 154 8.18 23.01 1.05
#